data_AF-A0A926LUG7-F1
#
_entry.id   AF-A0A926LUG7-F1
#
_cell.length_a   1.000
_cell.length_b   1.000
_cell.length_c   1.000
_cell.angle_alpha   90.00
_cell.angle_beta   90.00
_cell.angle_gamma   90.00
#
_symmetry.space_group_name_H-M   'P 1'
#
loop_
_entity.id
_entity.type
_entity.pdbx_description
1 polymer ?
#
loop_
_entity_poly.entity_id
_entity_poly.type
_entity_poly.pdbx_seq_one_letter_code
_entity_poly.pdbx_strand_id
1 'polypeptide(L)'
;MKKNKFIIKFILIIILFSFKNSYGEIIILSYCNNQKDGFLKNEYTLDLEKLLMTRNYVYNEKTFKKYRVTDLSIKKNNTLTKFIYQEDNKILTDKVGYPQFYTQLVFEIDNSNIMIKTVINNEEAISLLSECKKIERFQKES
;
A
#
# COMPACT_ATOMS: atom_id res chain seq x y z
N MET A 1 -20.95 53.31 -2.90
CA MET A 1 -20.78 51.87 -2.61
C MET A 1 -20.37 51.09 -3.87
N LYS A 2 -19.13 51.24 -4.39
CA LYS A 2 -18.71 50.64 -5.68
C LYS A 2 -17.33 49.94 -5.66
N LYS A 3 -16.85 49.47 -4.49
CA LYS A 3 -15.45 48.98 -4.34
C LYS A 3 -15.23 47.46 -4.16
N ASN A 4 -16.25 46.60 -4.06
CA ASN A 4 -16.02 45.17 -3.76
C ASN A 4 -16.13 44.19 -4.93
N LYS A 5 -16.58 44.59 -6.13
CA LYS A 5 -16.70 43.66 -7.28
C LYS A 5 -15.34 43.19 -7.83
N PHE A 6 -14.28 44.00 -7.67
CA PHE A 6 -12.93 43.65 -8.13
C PHE A 6 -12.25 42.60 -7.24
N ILE A 7 -12.44 42.71 -5.92
CA ILE A 7 -11.89 41.78 -4.92
C ILE A 7 -12.52 40.38 -5.07
N ILE A 8 -13.84 40.31 -5.29
CA ILE A 8 -14.55 39.04 -5.51
C ILE A 8 -14.06 38.35 -6.80
N LYS A 9 -13.81 39.10 -7.88
CA LYS A 9 -13.23 38.54 -9.12
C LYS A 9 -11.80 38.03 -8.91
N PHE A 10 -11.01 38.69 -8.08
CA PHE A 10 -9.63 38.27 -7.78
C PHE A 10 -9.61 36.98 -6.94
N ILE A 11 -10.53 36.84 -5.99
CA ILE A 11 -10.71 35.61 -5.19
C ILE A 11 -11.12 34.43 -6.09
N LEU A 12 -12.01 34.64 -7.06
CA LEU A 12 -12.39 33.60 -8.03
C LEU A 12 -11.23 33.12 -8.91
N ILE A 13 -10.33 34.03 -9.30
CA ILE A 13 -9.13 33.71 -10.10
C ILE A 13 -8.12 32.87 -9.32
N ILE A 14 -7.96 33.13 -8.02
CA ILE A 14 -7.07 32.35 -7.15
C ILE A 14 -7.58 30.91 -6.99
N ILE A 15 -8.90 30.71 -6.90
CA ILE A 15 -9.51 29.37 -6.78
C ILE A 15 -9.32 28.55 -8.08
N LEU A 16 -9.28 29.20 -9.24
CA LEU A 16 -9.05 28.54 -10.54
C LEU A 16 -7.59 28.12 -10.75
N PHE A 17 -6.62 28.77 -10.09
CA PHE A 17 -5.19 28.44 -10.21
C PHE A 17 -4.70 27.38 -9.21
N SER A 18 -5.56 26.90 -8.31
CA SER A 18 -5.18 25.91 -7.29
C SER A 18 -5.17 24.45 -7.75
N PHE A 19 -5.41 24.15 -9.03
CA PHE A 19 -5.28 22.79 -9.54
C PHE A 19 -3.78 22.42 -9.63
N LYS A 20 -3.25 21.84 -8.55
CA LYS A 20 -1.98 21.11 -8.62
C LYS A 20 -2.20 19.86 -9.46
N ASN A 21 -1.32 19.62 -10.44
CA ASN A 21 -1.24 18.34 -11.14
C ASN A 21 -1.00 17.25 -10.11
N SER A 22 -2.02 16.43 -9.83
CA SER A 22 -1.87 15.21 -9.07
C SER A 22 -1.37 14.14 -10.02
N TYR A 23 -0.06 13.98 -10.12
CA TYR A 23 0.51 12.85 -10.85
C TYR A 23 0.18 11.57 -10.07
N GLY A 24 -0.77 10.79 -10.60
CA GLY A 24 -1.08 9.47 -10.06
C GLY A 24 0.08 8.52 -10.34
N GLU A 25 0.70 8.00 -9.29
CA GLU A 25 1.82 7.06 -9.41
C GLU A 25 1.37 5.65 -9.03
N ILE A 26 1.74 4.67 -9.85
CA ILE A 26 1.59 3.25 -9.54
C ILE A 26 2.98 2.65 -9.31
N ILE A 27 3.17 2.02 -8.16
CA ILE A 27 4.39 1.29 -7.81
C ILE A 27 4.08 -0.20 -7.77
N ILE A 28 4.83 -1.01 -8.51
CA ILE A 28 4.68 -2.46 -8.53
C ILE A 28 5.95 -3.10 -7.95
N LEU A 29 5.77 -3.84 -6.85
CA LEU A 29 6.81 -4.69 -6.27
C LEU A 29 6.54 -6.14 -6.67
N SER A 30 7.47 -6.73 -7.41
CA SER A 30 7.32 -8.05 -8.01
C SER A 30 8.38 -9.04 -7.55
N TYR A 31 8.07 -10.33 -7.70
CA TYR A 31 8.94 -11.45 -7.30
C TYR A 31 9.34 -11.40 -5.82
N CYS A 32 8.37 -11.14 -4.95
CA CYS A 32 8.60 -10.95 -3.52
C CYS A 32 8.73 -12.28 -2.77
N ASN A 33 9.92 -12.54 -2.24
CA ASN A 33 10.22 -13.69 -1.40
C ASN A 33 9.84 -13.37 0.04
N ASN A 34 8.98 -14.20 0.64
CA ASN A 34 8.58 -14.05 2.04
C ASN A 34 9.49 -14.89 2.95
N GLN A 35 9.74 -14.41 4.17
CA GLN A 35 10.60 -15.11 5.12
C GLN A 35 10.01 -16.43 5.64
N LYS A 36 8.68 -16.52 5.75
CA LYS A 36 7.97 -17.66 6.37
C LYS A 36 7.31 -18.57 5.35
N ASP A 37 6.75 -17.98 4.30
CA ASP A 37 5.86 -18.66 3.37
C ASP A 37 6.42 -18.73 1.95
N GLY A 38 6.11 -19.83 1.24
CA GLY A 38 6.55 -20.05 -0.12
C GLY A 38 5.47 -19.70 -1.14
N PHE A 39 5.86 -18.93 -2.16
CA PHE A 39 4.98 -18.45 -3.22
C PHE A 39 5.53 -18.78 -4.61
N LEU A 40 4.66 -19.14 -5.54
CA LEU A 40 4.96 -19.14 -6.97
C LEU A 40 4.86 -17.72 -7.54
N LYS A 41 3.95 -16.92 -6.98
CA LYS A 41 3.72 -15.52 -7.34
C LYS A 41 3.40 -14.74 -6.07
N ASN A 42 4.00 -13.57 -5.89
CA ASN A 42 3.70 -12.67 -4.79
C ASN A 42 4.10 -11.27 -5.22
N GLU A 43 3.10 -10.47 -5.57
CA GLU A 43 3.25 -9.13 -6.13
C GLU A 43 2.36 -8.15 -5.37
N TYR A 44 2.86 -6.92 -5.22
CA TYR A 44 2.16 -5.83 -4.56
C TYR A 44 2.10 -4.65 -5.53
N THR A 45 0.91 -4.10 -5.72
CA THR A 45 0.67 -2.92 -6.54
C THR A 45 0.13 -1.83 -5.64
N LEU A 46 0.86 -0.72 -5.52
CA LEU A 46 0.45 0.46 -4.79
C LEU A 46 -0.03 1.49 -5.81
N ASP A 47 -1.33 1.80 -5.80
CA ASP A 47 -1.91 2.89 -6.58
C ASP A 47 -2.07 4.10 -5.65
N LEU A 48 -1.14 5.07 -5.76
CA LEU A 48 -1.11 6.24 -4.87
C LEU A 48 -2.23 7.23 -5.17
N GLU A 49 -2.78 7.21 -6.39
CA GLU A 49 -3.92 8.05 -6.75
C GLU A 49 -5.21 7.53 -6.10
N LYS A 50 -5.40 6.20 -6.14
CA LYS A 50 -6.57 5.56 -5.52
C LYS A 50 -6.40 5.30 -4.03
N LEU A 51 -5.21 5.51 -3.48
CA LEU A 51 -4.84 5.18 -2.11
C LEU A 51 -5.13 3.70 -1.79
N LEU A 52 -4.80 2.81 -2.72
CA LEU A 52 -5.04 1.37 -2.60
C LEU A 52 -3.78 0.55 -2.85
N MET A 53 -3.55 -0.45 -1.99
CA MET A 53 -2.64 -1.55 -2.24
C MET A 53 -3.42 -2.78 -2.67
N THR A 54 -2.99 -3.41 -3.76
CA THR A 54 -3.46 -4.72 -4.21
C THR A 54 -2.32 -5.72 -4.15
N ARG A 55 -2.51 -6.82 -3.44
CA ARG A 55 -1.59 -7.95 -3.40
C ARG A 55 -2.16 -9.11 -4.20
N ASN A 56 -1.40 -9.62 -5.16
CA ASN A 56 -1.73 -10.81 -5.91
C ASN A 56 -0.72 -11.91 -5.58
N TYR A 57 -1.20 -13.06 -5.08
CA TYR A 57 -0.31 -14.14 -4.72
C TYR A 57 -0.85 -15.52 -5.07
N VAL A 58 0.09 -16.44 -5.32
CA VAL A 58 -0.15 -17.86 -5.54
C VAL A 58 0.80 -18.64 -4.65
N TYR A 59 0.25 -19.42 -3.72
CA TYR A 59 1.06 -20.28 -2.85
C TYR A 59 1.74 -21.40 -3.64
N ASN A 60 2.95 -21.78 -3.21
CA ASN A 60 3.52 -23.04 -3.63
C ASN A 60 2.79 -24.23 -2.97
N GLU A 61 3.00 -25.43 -3.49
CA GLU A 61 2.24 -26.61 -3.04
C GLU A 61 2.48 -26.94 -1.56
N LYS A 62 3.71 -26.76 -1.07
CA LYS A 62 4.07 -26.99 0.33
C LYS A 62 3.29 -26.08 1.28
N THR A 63 3.28 -24.78 0.99
CA THR A 63 2.61 -23.76 1.83
C THR A 63 1.09 -23.89 1.73
N PHE A 64 0.57 -24.12 0.52
CA PHE A 64 -0.86 -24.33 0.30
C PHE A 64 -1.38 -25.53 1.10
N LYS A 65 -0.73 -26.70 1.01
CA LYS A 65 -1.13 -27.89 1.77
C LYS A 65 -1.07 -27.65 3.28
N LYS A 66 0.01 -27.04 3.78
CA LYS A 66 0.17 -26.72 5.21
C LYS A 66 -1.04 -25.93 5.74
N TYR A 67 -1.46 -24.89 5.02
CA TYR A 67 -2.55 -24.04 5.45
C TYR A 67 -3.94 -24.64 5.18
N ARG A 68 -4.12 -25.40 4.10
CA ARG A 68 -5.37 -26.09 3.77
C ARG A 68 -5.77 -27.12 4.84
N VAL A 69 -4.80 -27.69 5.55
CA VAL A 69 -5.04 -28.61 6.68
C VAL A 69 -5.75 -27.90 7.85
N THR A 70 -5.38 -26.65 8.13
CA THR A 70 -5.97 -25.87 9.23
C THR A 70 -7.21 -25.10 8.82
N ASP A 71 -7.30 -24.68 7.55
CA ASP A 71 -8.41 -23.87 7.04
C ASP A 71 -8.76 -24.28 5.60
N LEU A 72 -9.97 -24.85 5.45
CA LEU A 72 -10.50 -25.34 4.17
C LEU A 72 -10.89 -24.21 3.21
N SER A 73 -11.12 -22.99 3.71
CA SER A 73 -11.48 -21.83 2.90
C SER A 73 -10.30 -21.29 2.08
N ILE A 74 -9.07 -21.70 2.43
CA ILE A 74 -7.85 -21.20 1.80
C ILE A 74 -7.79 -21.58 0.33
N LYS A 75 -7.63 -20.56 -0.50
CA LYS A 75 -7.43 -20.68 -1.95
C LYS A 75 -5.94 -20.60 -2.26
N LYS A 76 -5.51 -21.36 -3.27
CA LYS A 76 -4.11 -21.37 -3.74
C LYS A 76 -3.73 -20.04 -4.41
N ASN A 77 -4.65 -19.47 -5.18
CA ASN A 77 -4.56 -18.15 -5.80
C ASN A 77 -5.51 -17.21 -5.06
N ASN A 78 -5.03 -16.03 -4.67
CA ASN A 78 -5.86 -15.01 -4.07
C ASN A 78 -5.37 -13.59 -4.39
N THR A 79 -6.30 -12.65 -4.27
CA THR A 79 -6.06 -11.20 -4.40
C THR A 79 -6.59 -10.52 -3.14
N LEU A 80 -5.78 -9.64 -2.56
CA LEU A 80 -6.15 -8.86 -1.38
C LEU A 80 -6.00 -7.38 -1.69
N THR A 81 -6.94 -6.57 -1.23
CA THR A 81 -6.89 -5.11 -1.34
C THR A 81 -6.93 -4.48 0.04
N LYS A 82 -6.18 -3.39 0.22
CA LYS A 82 -6.18 -2.58 1.46
C LYS A 82 -6.03 -1.10 1.10
N PHE A 83 -6.55 -0.20 1.92
CA PHE A 83 -6.19 1.21 1.76
C PHE A 83 -4.76 1.43 2.23
N ILE A 84 -4.16 2.47 1.65
CA ILE A 84 -2.84 2.96 2.00
C ILE A 84 -2.90 4.45 2.29
N TYR A 85 -1.99 4.90 3.13
CA TYR A 85 -1.75 6.31 3.38
C TYR A 85 -0.25 6.54 3.52
N GLN A 86 0.16 7.78 3.27
CA GLN A 86 1.54 8.19 3.42
C GLN A 86 1.75 8.80 4.80
N GLU A 87 2.80 8.36 5.48
CA GLU A 87 3.29 8.91 6.74
C GLU A 87 4.79 9.10 6.56
N ASP A 88 5.23 10.36 6.60
CA ASP A 88 6.60 10.75 6.25
C ASP A 88 7.04 10.21 4.86
N ASN A 89 8.14 9.45 4.82
CA ASN A 89 8.70 8.80 3.64
C ASN A 89 8.26 7.34 3.48
N LYS A 90 7.18 6.94 4.16
CA LYS A 90 6.66 5.57 4.19
C LYS A 90 5.22 5.54 3.73
N ILE A 91 4.85 4.45 3.07
CA ILE A 91 3.48 4.12 2.71
C ILE A 91 3.05 2.98 3.64
N LEU A 92 1.97 3.18 4.37
CA LEU A 92 1.44 2.20 5.30
C LEU A 92 0.06 1.74 4.86
N THR A 93 -0.26 0.47 5.11
CA THR A 93 -1.63 -0.05 4.88
C THR A 93 -2.56 0.27 6.03
N ASP A 94 -3.85 -0.03 5.89
CA ASP A 94 -4.74 -0.11 7.05
C ASP A 94 -4.23 -1.07 8.13
N LYS A 95 -4.58 -0.74 9.37
CA LYS A 95 -4.33 -1.58 10.55
C LYS A 95 -5.28 -2.77 10.51
N VAL A 96 -4.72 -3.98 10.60
CA VAL A 96 -5.50 -5.22 10.67
C VAL A 96 -5.33 -5.84 12.04
N GLY A 97 -6.44 -5.93 12.78
CA GLY A 97 -6.47 -6.45 14.13
C GLY A 97 -7.34 -5.57 15.04
N TYR A 98 -7.04 -5.61 16.33
CA TYR A 98 -7.73 -4.82 17.35
C TYR A 98 -6.87 -3.61 17.74
N PRO A 99 -7.45 -2.56 18.32
CA PRO A 99 -6.69 -1.37 18.74
C PRO A 99 -5.50 -1.70 19.65
N GLN A 100 -5.63 -2.72 20.49
CA GLN A 100 -4.59 -3.17 21.41
C GLN A 100 -3.56 -4.12 20.76
N PHE A 101 -3.91 -4.77 19.64
CA PHE A 101 -2.99 -5.62 18.89
C PHE A 101 -3.33 -5.62 17.40
N TYR A 102 -2.47 -4.99 16.60
CA TYR A 102 -2.68 -4.90 15.15
C TYR A 102 -1.38 -5.10 14.38
N THR A 103 -1.55 -5.44 13.11
CA THR A 103 -0.46 -5.51 12.14
C THR A 103 -0.70 -4.56 10.99
N GLN A 104 0.39 -4.12 10.38
CA GLN A 104 0.37 -3.15 9.30
C GLN A 104 1.57 -3.39 8.39
N LEU A 105 1.38 -3.31 7.07
CA LEU A 105 2.50 -3.36 6.14
C LEU A 105 3.08 -1.95 6.00
N VAL A 106 4.39 -1.88 5.94
CA VAL A 106 5.16 -0.65 5.79
C VAL A 106 6.04 -0.79 4.57
N PHE A 107 5.88 0.12 3.63
CA PHE A 107 6.66 0.23 2.41
C PHE A 107 7.48 1.51 2.48
N GLU A 108 8.77 1.41 2.24
CA GLU A 108 9.63 2.57 2.03
C GLU A 108 9.72 2.86 0.53
N ILE A 109 9.68 4.14 0.18
CA ILE A 109 9.79 4.56 -1.23
C ILE A 109 11.16 4.11 -1.77
N ASP A 110 11.15 3.53 -2.97
CA ASP A 110 12.33 2.99 -3.66
C ASP A 110 13.07 1.85 -2.91
N ASN A 111 12.46 1.25 -1.90
CA ASN A 111 12.99 0.08 -1.20
C ASN A 111 12.26 -1.19 -1.61
N SER A 112 13.00 -2.27 -1.86
CA SER A 112 12.43 -3.56 -2.25
C SER A 112 11.95 -4.39 -1.06
N ASN A 113 12.30 -3.96 0.15
CA ASN A 113 11.90 -4.60 1.38
C ASN A 113 10.51 -4.16 1.82
N ILE A 114 9.66 -5.15 2.06
CA ILE A 114 8.35 -4.96 2.68
C ILE A 114 8.50 -5.31 4.14
N MET A 115 8.22 -4.33 4.99
CA MET A 115 8.28 -4.49 6.44
C MET A 115 6.87 -4.74 6.97
N ILE A 116 6.78 -5.45 8.10
CA ILE A 116 5.56 -5.58 8.88
C ILE A 116 5.77 -4.93 10.23
N LYS A 117 4.89 -3.97 10.55
CA LYS A 117 4.76 -3.37 11.86
C LYS A 117 3.71 -4.15 12.63
N THR A 118 4.11 -4.68 13.79
CA THR A 118 3.22 -5.34 14.75
C THR A 118 3.20 -4.49 16.00
N VAL A 119 2.00 -4.20 16.50
CA VAL A 119 1.82 -3.46 17.75
C VAL A 119 1.07 -4.35 18.72
N ILE A 120 1.55 -4.46 19.96
CA ILE A 120 0.89 -5.19 21.05
C ILE A 120 1.00 -4.34 22.31
N ASN A 121 -0.11 -3.96 22.94
CA ASN A 121 -0.12 -3.17 24.17
C ASN A 121 0.73 -1.87 24.08
N ASN A 122 0.67 -1.18 22.94
CA ASN A 122 1.48 0.01 22.61
C ASN A 122 2.98 -0.24 22.41
N GLU A 123 3.46 -1.48 22.50
CA GLU A 123 4.81 -1.84 22.09
C GLU A 123 4.83 -2.13 20.59
N GLU A 124 5.73 -1.46 19.86
CA GLU A 124 5.85 -1.59 18.41
C GLU A 124 7.10 -2.41 18.03
N ALA A 125 6.92 -3.37 17.14
CA ALA A 125 8.00 -4.13 16.53
C ALA A 125 7.89 -4.05 15.01
N ILE A 126 9.01 -3.72 14.35
CA ILE A 126 9.10 -3.70 12.89
C ILE A 126 10.08 -4.78 12.45
N SER A 127 9.63 -5.68 11.59
CA SER A 127 10.44 -6.78 11.07
C SER A 127 10.30 -6.91 9.55
N LEU A 128 11.33 -7.44 8.89
CA LEU A 128 11.28 -7.72 7.47
C LEU A 128 10.28 -8.85 7.18
N LEU A 129 9.30 -8.60 6.30
CA LEU A 129 8.31 -9.58 5.91
C LEU A 129 8.67 -10.25 4.58
N SER A 130 9.05 -9.45 3.59
CA SER A 130 9.36 -9.95 2.25
C SER A 130 10.37 -9.04 1.56
N GLU A 131 11.22 -9.64 0.75
CA GLU A 131 12.17 -8.95 -0.10
C GLU A 131 11.77 -9.16 -1.57
N CYS A 132 11.56 -8.07 -2.30
CA CYS A 132 11.19 -8.08 -3.70
C CYS A 132 12.42 -7.93 -4.59
N LYS A 133 12.41 -8.57 -5.77
CA LYS A 133 13.55 -8.48 -6.68
C LYS A 133 13.44 -7.33 -7.68
N LYS A 134 12.22 -6.82 -7.87
CA LYS A 134 11.93 -5.81 -8.89
C LYS A 134 10.94 -4.78 -8.35
N ILE A 135 11.24 -3.51 -8.59
CA ILE A 135 10.35 -2.37 -8.37
C ILE A 135 10.16 -1.67 -9.71
N GLU A 136 8.91 -1.44 -10.09
CA GLU A 136 8.55 -0.68 -11.29
C GLU A 136 7.65 0.49 -10.88
N ARG A 137 7.90 1.66 -11.47
CA ARG A 137 7.14 2.88 -11.20
C ARG A 137 6.53 3.38 -12.50
N PHE A 138 5.25 3.66 -12.48
CA PHE A 138 4.49 4.16 -13.61
C PHE A 138 3.82 5.47 -13.22
N GLN A 139 4.05 6.51 -14.01
CA GLN A 139 3.30 7.75 -13.92
C GLN A 139 2.08 7.61 -14.83
N LYS A 140 0.88 7.88 -14.31
CA LYS A 140 -0.29 8.02 -15.18
C LYS A 140 -0.18 9.35 -15.92
N GLU A 141 -0.31 9.27 -17.25
CA GLU A 141 -0.49 10.46 -18.08
C GLU A 141 -1.82 11.12 -17.70
N SER A 142 -1.77 12.44 -17.47
CA SER A 142 -2.91 13.29 -17.10
C SER A 142 -3.66 13.79 -18.33
#